data_AF-A0A357LHB8-F1
#
_entry.id   AF-A0A357LHB8-F1
#
_cell.length_a   1.000
_cell.length_b   1.000
_cell.length_c   1.000
_cell.angle_alpha   90.00
_cell.angle_beta   90.00
_cell.angle_gamma   90.00
#
_symmetry.space_group_name_H-M   'P 1'
#
loop_
_entity.id
_entity.type
_entity.pdbx_description
1 polymer ?
#
loop_
_entity_poly.entity_id
_entity_poly.type
_entity_poly.pdbx_seq_one_letter_code
_entity_poly.pdbx_strand_id
1 'polypeptide(L)'
;MNIPPIAAAQTGAAAGASRIAANFDTFLTLLTAQLQNQDPLDPLDTDKFVSQLVEFSSVEQSIEANRNLETLIGLQSSAETANALALLGRTVVFAGDRARIEGGAAEWRYVVPEGAS
;
A
#
# COMPACT_ATOMS: atom_id res chain seq x y z
N MET A 1 10.14 -15.01 -19.76
CA MET A 1 10.23 -14.36 -18.43
C MET A 1 8.93 -14.65 -17.70
N ASN A 2 9.02 -15.29 -16.53
CA ASN A 2 7.88 -15.77 -15.74
C ASN A 2 7.52 -14.69 -14.69
N ILE A 3 6.31 -14.14 -14.75
CA ILE A 3 5.83 -13.15 -13.78
C ILE A 3 5.12 -13.92 -12.66
N PRO A 4 5.60 -13.88 -11.40
CA PRO A 4 4.97 -14.63 -10.32
C PRO A 4 3.58 -14.08 -9.97
N PRO A 5 2.67 -14.92 -9.44
CA PRO A 5 1.31 -14.51 -9.09
C PRO A 5 1.30 -13.62 -7.82
N ILE A 6 0.44 -12.61 -7.86
CA ILE A 6 0.13 -11.55 -6.88
C ILE A 6 -0.47 -12.03 -5.53
N ALA A 7 -0.04 -13.18 -5.00
CA ALA A 7 -0.62 -13.77 -3.78
C ALA A 7 -0.19 -13.10 -2.45
N ALA A 8 0.71 -12.11 -2.47
CA ALA A 8 1.36 -11.60 -1.25
C ALA A 8 0.58 -10.49 -0.50
N ALA A 9 -0.45 -9.88 -1.10
CA ALA A 9 -1.13 -8.72 -0.50
C ALA A 9 -2.27 -9.10 0.49
N GLN A 10 -2.80 -10.32 0.43
CA GLN A 10 -3.92 -10.75 1.30
C GLN A 10 -3.46 -11.24 2.69
N THR A 11 -2.18 -11.54 2.87
CA THR A 11 -1.65 -12.18 4.09
C THR A 11 -1.32 -11.19 5.22
N GLY A 12 -1.07 -9.91 4.92
CA GLY A 12 -0.69 -8.89 5.92
C GLY A 12 -1.85 -8.43 6.83
N ALA A 13 -2.96 -8.01 6.21
CA ALA A 13 -4.12 -7.49 6.93
C ALA A 13 -4.77 -8.53 7.87
N ALA A 14 -4.80 -9.81 7.46
CA ALA A 14 -5.29 -10.90 8.29
C ALA A 14 -4.38 -11.17 9.51
N ALA A 15 -3.07 -10.97 9.37
CA ALA A 15 -2.11 -11.16 10.45
C ALA A 15 -2.21 -10.05 11.51
N GLY A 16 -2.44 -8.79 11.11
CA GLY A 16 -2.64 -7.68 12.04
C GLY A 16 -3.90 -7.84 12.91
N ALA A 17 -5.03 -8.20 12.29
CA ALA A 17 -6.28 -8.47 13.01
C ALA A 17 -6.15 -9.64 14.01
N SER A 18 -5.42 -10.69 13.63
CA SER A 18 -5.15 -11.85 14.48
C SER A 18 -4.33 -11.49 15.74
N ARG A 19 -3.32 -10.61 15.61
CA ARG A 19 -2.50 -10.15 16.75
C ARG A 19 -3.30 -9.31 17.74
N ILE A 20 -4.18 -8.43 17.25
CA ILE A 20 -5.04 -7.60 18.11
C ILE A 20 -5.99 -8.49 18.91
N ALA A 21 -6.60 -9.50 18.26
CA ALA A 21 -7.46 -10.48 18.93
C ALA A 21 -6.70 -11.26 20.02
N ALA A 22 -5.49 -11.74 19.71
CA ALA A 22 -4.67 -12.48 20.68
C ALA A 22 -4.27 -11.61 21.91
N ASN A 23 -3.97 -10.34 21.70
CA ASN A 23 -3.66 -9.40 22.79
C ASN A 23 -4.88 -9.13 23.68
N PHE A 24 -6.08 -9.06 23.08
CA PHE A 24 -7.32 -8.88 23.80
C PHE A 24 -7.71 -10.13 24.61
N ASP A 25 -7.55 -11.33 24.07
CA ASP A 25 -7.79 -12.58 24.80
C ASP A 25 -6.82 -12.76 25.98
N THR A 26 -5.56 -12.37 25.78
CA THR A 26 -4.56 -12.36 26.86
C THR A 26 -4.97 -11.39 27.97
N PHE A 27 -5.46 -10.20 27.61
CA PHE A 27 -6.00 -9.24 28.56
C PHE A 27 -7.18 -9.80 29.35
N LEU A 28 -8.19 -10.35 28.67
CA LEU A 28 -9.36 -10.92 29.35
C LEU A 28 -8.97 -12.08 30.27
N THR A 29 -7.97 -12.87 29.89
CA THR A 29 -7.44 -13.95 30.72
C THR A 29 -6.80 -13.41 31.99
N LEU A 30 -5.95 -12.38 31.88
CA LEU A 30 -5.31 -11.74 33.03
C LEU A 30 -6.35 -11.04 33.92
N LEU A 31 -7.34 -10.36 33.34
CA LEU A 31 -8.44 -9.72 34.04
C LEU A 31 -9.28 -10.74 34.83
N THR A 32 -9.57 -11.89 34.22
CA THR A 32 -10.35 -12.97 34.86
C THR A 32 -9.56 -13.62 35.99
N ALA A 33 -8.26 -13.84 35.80
CA ALA A 33 -7.37 -14.37 36.82
C ALA A 33 -7.19 -13.42 38.02
N GLN A 34 -7.17 -12.11 37.76
CA GLN A 34 -7.14 -11.06 38.78
C GLN A 34 -8.48 -11.00 39.52
N LEU A 35 -9.63 -10.95 38.84
CA LEU A 35 -10.95 -10.97 39.49
C LEU A 35 -11.16 -12.18 40.42
N GLN A 36 -10.57 -13.33 40.10
CA GLN A 36 -10.60 -14.51 40.97
C GLN A 36 -9.71 -14.40 42.23
N ASN A 37 -8.73 -13.49 42.24
CA ASN A 37 -7.72 -13.36 43.31
C ASN A 37 -7.63 -11.94 43.93
N GLN A 38 -8.54 -11.02 43.61
CA GLN A 38 -8.45 -9.62 44.05
C GLN A 38 -9.10 -9.37 45.41
N ASP A 39 -8.43 -8.56 46.22
CA ASP A 39 -8.99 -7.95 47.43
C ASP A 39 -9.92 -6.78 47.00
N PRO A 40 -11.17 -6.71 47.47
CA PRO A 40 -12.15 -5.68 47.07
C PRO A 40 -11.76 -4.23 47.35
N LEU A 41 -10.68 -3.96 48.09
CA LEU A 41 -10.24 -2.61 48.46
C LEU A 41 -9.22 -1.97 47.51
N ASP A 42 -8.66 -2.71 46.54
CA ASP A 42 -7.74 -2.18 45.52
C ASP A 42 -8.23 -2.55 44.10
N PRO A 43 -9.25 -1.83 43.58
CA PRO A 43 -9.68 -2.03 42.20
C PRO A 43 -8.53 -1.62 41.25
N LEU A 44 -8.05 -2.60 40.47
CA LEU A 44 -7.02 -2.36 39.47
C LEU A 44 -7.54 -1.38 38.42
N ASP A 45 -6.67 -0.50 37.93
CA ASP A 45 -6.95 0.54 36.93
C ASP A 45 -7.09 -0.08 35.53
N THR A 46 -8.16 -0.86 35.37
CA THR A 46 -8.47 -1.68 34.18
C THR A 46 -8.64 -0.80 32.94
N ASP A 47 -9.12 0.42 33.13
CA ASP A 47 -9.34 1.41 32.09
C ASP A 47 -8.04 1.86 31.41
N LYS A 48 -6.94 1.97 32.17
CA LYS A 48 -5.63 2.33 31.61
C LYS A 48 -5.08 1.27 30.67
N PHE A 49 -5.30 -0.01 30.97
CA PHE A 49 -4.79 -1.09 30.13
C PHE A 49 -5.60 -1.21 28.84
N VAL A 50 -6.93 -1.13 28.93
CA VAL A 50 -7.82 -1.09 27.77
C VAL A 50 -7.47 0.08 26.86
N SER A 51 -7.24 1.27 27.43
CA SER A 51 -6.84 2.45 26.67
C SER A 51 -5.53 2.24 25.91
N GLN A 52 -4.52 1.66 26.55
CA GLN A 52 -3.24 1.33 25.90
C GLN A 52 -3.40 0.28 24.78
N LEU A 53 -4.28 -0.70 24.95
CA LEU A 53 -4.56 -1.71 23.93
C LEU A 53 -5.25 -1.10 22.70
N VAL A 54 -6.23 -0.22 22.92
CA VAL A 54 -6.90 0.51 21.83
C VAL A 54 -5.90 1.38 21.06
N GLU A 55 -5.03 2.09 21.78
CA GLU A 55 -4.01 2.94 21.17
C GLU A 55 -2.99 2.11 20.37
N PHE A 56 -2.53 0.98 20.91
CA PHE A 56 -1.66 0.05 20.19
C PHE A 56 -2.34 -0.52 18.94
N SER A 57 -3.61 -0.92 19.04
CA SER A 57 -4.41 -1.41 17.91
C SER A 57 -4.54 -0.36 16.80
N SER A 58 -4.74 0.91 17.16
CA SER A 58 -4.81 2.02 16.21
C SER A 58 -3.49 2.27 15.50
N VAL A 59 -2.37 2.20 16.22
CA VAL A 59 -1.02 2.32 15.65
C VAL A 59 -0.73 1.17 14.68
N GLU A 60 -1.01 -0.08 15.07
CA GLU A 60 -0.84 -1.25 14.19
C GLU A 60 -1.70 -1.14 12.92
N GLN A 61 -2.96 -0.70 13.04
CA GLN A 61 -3.81 -0.45 11.86
C GLN A 61 -3.23 0.62 10.94
N SER A 62 -2.64 1.67 11.51
CA SER A 62 -1.98 2.73 10.72
C SER A 62 -0.74 2.22 9.99
N ILE A 63 0.06 1.35 10.64
CA ILE A 63 1.22 0.69 10.02
C ILE A 63 0.77 -0.20 8.85
N GLU A 64 -0.28 -1.01 9.04
CA GLU A 64 -0.82 -1.85 7.98
C GLU A 64 -1.39 -1.04 6.82
N ALA A 65 -2.09 0.07 7.10
CA ALA A 65 -2.55 0.99 6.06
C ALA A 65 -1.38 1.54 5.23
N ASN A 66 -0.30 1.97 5.88
CA ASN A 66 0.90 2.45 5.19
C ASN A 66 1.56 1.37 4.31
N ARG A 67 1.66 0.12 4.79
CA ARG A 67 2.16 -1.01 3.99
C ARG A 67 1.31 -1.28 2.75
N ASN A 68 -0.01 -1.17 2.88
CA ASN A 68 -0.92 -1.32 1.75
C ASN A 68 -0.71 -0.21 0.72
N LEU A 69 -0.50 1.04 1.16
CA LEU A 69 -0.18 2.17 0.28
C LEU A 69 1.15 1.95 -0.45
N GLU A 70 2.20 1.51 0.24
CA GLU A 70 3.49 1.16 -0.38
C GLU A 70 3.34 0.07 -1.44
N THR A 71 2.51 -0.94 -1.17
CA THR A 71 2.19 -2.01 -2.12
C THR A 71 1.49 -1.46 -3.37
N LEU A 72 0.51 -0.58 -3.20
CA LEU A 72 -0.19 0.06 -4.31
C LEU A 72 0.75 0.92 -5.17
N ILE A 73 1.67 1.66 -4.54
CA ILE A 73 2.70 2.44 -5.24
C ILE A 73 3.62 1.52 -6.07
N GLY A 74 4.03 0.38 -5.50
CA GLY A 74 4.83 -0.61 -6.22
C GLY A 74 4.11 -1.20 -7.44
N LEU A 75 2.81 -1.46 -7.31
CA LEU A 75 1.97 -1.93 -8.43
C LEU A 75 1.84 -0.87 -9.52
N GLN A 76 1.66 0.40 -9.16
CA GLN A 76 1.59 1.51 -10.11
C GLN A 76 2.90 1.65 -10.91
N SER A 77 4.05 1.63 -10.24
CA SER A 77 5.37 1.67 -10.88
C SER A 77 5.59 0.49 -11.84
N SER A 78 5.14 -0.71 -11.45
CA SER A 78 5.19 -1.90 -12.30
C SER A 78 4.33 -1.75 -13.55
N ALA A 79 3.14 -1.15 -13.42
CA ALA A 79 2.24 -0.87 -14.54
C ALA A 79 2.84 0.16 -15.51
N GLU A 80 3.46 1.22 -15.00
CA GLU A 80 4.18 2.21 -15.81
C GLU A 80 5.33 1.57 -16.60
N THR A 81 6.09 0.69 -15.96
CA THR A 81 7.17 -0.07 -16.63
C THR A 81 6.62 -0.96 -17.73
N ALA A 82 5.49 -1.65 -17.49
CA ALA A 82 4.84 -2.48 -18.50
C ALA A 82 4.35 -1.64 -19.70
N ASN A 83 3.81 -0.45 -19.46
CA ASN A 83 3.43 0.49 -20.52
C ASN A 83 4.64 0.96 -21.33
N ALA A 84 5.77 1.23 -20.67
CA ALA A 84 7.02 1.59 -21.35
C ALA A 84 7.57 0.43 -22.19
N LEU A 85 7.51 -0.81 -21.69
CA LEU A 85 7.87 -2.00 -22.46
C LEU A 85 6.98 -2.18 -23.69
N ALA A 86 5.70 -1.82 -23.61
CA ALA A 86 4.80 -1.83 -24.76
C ALA A 86 5.20 -0.82 -25.84
N LEU A 87 6.00 0.21 -25.52
CA LEU A 87 6.56 1.14 -26.50
C LEU A 87 7.80 0.60 -27.23
N LEU A 88 8.42 -0.49 -26.75
CA LEU A 88 9.54 -1.10 -27.46
C LEU A 88 9.10 -1.58 -28.85
N GLY A 89 9.88 -1.18 -29.87
CA GLY A 89 9.58 -1.49 -31.27
C GLY A 89 8.48 -0.63 -31.90
N ARG A 90 7.93 0.35 -31.18
CA ARG A 90 7.00 1.34 -31.74
C ARG A 90 7.71 2.66 -32.01
N THR A 91 7.28 3.34 -33.07
CA THR A 91 7.72 4.72 -33.35
C THR A 91 6.93 5.69 -32.49
N VAL A 92 7.62 6.42 -31.62
CA VAL A 92 7.04 7.51 -30.82
C VAL A 92 7.37 8.86 -31.45
N VAL A 93 6.41 9.77 -31.43
CA VAL A 93 6.61 11.16 -31.88
C VAL A 93 6.60 12.04 -30.64
N PHE A 94 7.60 12.93 -30.54
CA PHE A 94 7.68 13.91 -29.46
C PHE A 94 7.69 15.32 -30.04
N ALA A 95 7.21 16.28 -29.27
CA ALA A 95 7.27 17.69 -29.66
C ALA A 95 8.73 18.17 -29.62
N GLY A 96 9.18 18.78 -30.71
CA GLY A 96 10.53 19.32 -30.82
C GLY A 96 10.67 20.24 -32.03
N ASP A 97 11.69 21.10 -31.98
CA ASP A 97 12.10 22.05 -33.02
C ASP A 97 13.33 21.56 -33.80
N ARG A 98 13.69 20.28 -33.64
CA ARG A 98 14.80 19.62 -34.33
C ARG A 98 14.35 18.26 -34.86
N ALA A 99 14.62 17.99 -36.13
CA ALA A 99 14.41 16.70 -36.76
C ALA A 99 15.74 16.04 -37.14
N ARG A 100 15.84 14.73 -36.96
CA ARG A 100 16.98 13.95 -37.44
C ARG A 100 16.86 13.80 -38.95
N ILE A 101 17.97 14.01 -39.66
CA ILE A 101 18.07 13.75 -41.10
C ILE A 101 18.45 12.28 -41.29
N GLU A 102 17.61 11.51 -41.96
CA GLU A 102 17.90 10.13 -42.38
C GLU A 102 17.72 10.03 -43.91
N GLY A 103 18.70 9.47 -44.62
CA GLY A 103 18.65 9.37 -46.08
C GLY A 103 18.68 10.71 -46.84
N GLY A 104 19.09 11.80 -46.19
CA GLY A 104 19.15 13.14 -46.78
C GLY A 104 17.87 13.97 -46.65
N ALA A 105 16.83 13.46 -45.98
CA ALA A 105 15.60 14.17 -45.70
C ALA A 105 15.28 14.18 -44.19
N ALA A 106 14.49 15.17 -43.74
CA ALA A 106 13.96 15.25 -42.38
C ALA A 106 12.42 15.22 -42.43
N GLU A 107 11.80 14.44 -41.55
CA GLU A 107 10.33 14.37 -41.41
C GLU A 107 9.87 15.25 -40.23
N TRP A 108 8.80 16.02 -40.45
CA TRP A 108 8.13 16.80 -39.42
C TRP A 108 6.66 16.39 -39.37
N ARG A 109 6.14 16.20 -38.15
CA ARG A 109 4.71 15.95 -37.94
C ARG A 109 4.10 17.13 -37.20
N TYR A 110 3.14 17.78 -37.84
CA TYR A 110 2.35 18.85 -37.24
C TYR A 110 0.98 18.31 -36.84
N VAL A 111 0.55 18.58 -35.60
CA VAL A 111 -0.80 18.24 -35.13
C VAL A 111 -1.62 19.52 -35.15
N VAL A 112 -2.68 19.53 -35.95
CA VAL A 112 -3.61 20.67 -36.03
C VAL A 112 -4.59 20.59 -34.85
N PRO A 113 -4.71 21.63 -34.01
CA PRO A 113 -5.72 21.68 -32.95
C PRO A 113 -7.14 21.71 -33.55
N GLU A 114 -8.08 20.99 -32.95
CA GLU A 114 -9.50 21.08 -33.35
C GLU A 114 -9.98 22.53 -33.16
N GLY A 115 -10.23 23.23 -34.27
CA GLY A 115 -10.65 24.63 -34.28
C GLY A 115 -9.79 25.55 -35.16
N ALA A 116 -8.68 25.07 -35.70
CA ALA A 116 -7.93 25.81 -36.72
C ALA A 116 -8.59 25.60 -38.10
N SER A 117 -9.46 26.54 -38.49
CA SER A 117 -9.98 26.72 -39.86
C SER A 117 -9.26 27.85 -40.58
#